data_AF-A0A7D9EW32-F1
#
_entry.id   AF-A0A7D9EW32-F1
#
_cell.length_a   1.000
_cell.length_b   1.000
_cell.length_c   1.000
_cell.angle_alpha   90.00
_cell.angle_beta   90.00
_cell.angle_gamma   90.00
#
_symmetry.space_group_name_H-M   'P 1'
#
loop_
_entity.id
_entity.type
_entity.pdbx_description
1 polymer ?
#
loop_
_entity_poly.entity_id
_entity_poly.type
_entity_poly.pdbx_seq_one_letter_code
_entity_poly.pdbx_strand_id
1 'polypeptide(L)'
;MACKSGTVDPCSLNDSSSREKLVKDGKCAPYYLESEDILHRCIPTVFGSSIKEIVNDKNEPITNNNKNITKDGLEKGSKVVQALIDLQNVGLKVLEDVGNSWWLILAGFGIALVASFLYIVVMRWIAGLMVWLTTYAVLTLLGYGVYYCYTKYKELDDAGESSDFVFTADLSVYKDSKKTWLAFTIILGVFLLILILLLLALRKRIQIAVALIKEGSRAISSMLFTLLFPIIPWLLQLIVFTWFVAVGVYLVTTGDPEFQLKKNESAVTDTLCKYQDQNETCVFVKFSGEVTIFRLQVYHLFGWFWLLNFVIALGQCVLAGSFASYYWAWDKKTDIPTFPVMASFMRTLR
;
A
#
# COMPACT_ATOMS: atom_id res chain seq x y z
N MET A 1 27.28 -20.76 -13.88
CA MET A 1 28.06 -21.42 -12.80
C MET A 1 28.00 -20.51 -11.58
N ALA A 2 27.57 -21.00 -10.41
CA ALA A 2 27.54 -20.19 -9.20
C ALA A 2 28.96 -20.14 -8.61
N CYS A 3 29.65 -19.01 -8.79
CA CYS A 3 30.99 -18.77 -8.24
C CYS A 3 30.92 -17.77 -7.10
N LYS A 4 31.90 -17.83 -6.20
CA LYS A 4 32.04 -16.84 -5.12
C LYS A 4 32.07 -15.44 -5.74
N SER A 5 31.22 -14.53 -5.26
CA SER A 5 31.12 -13.17 -5.83
C SER A 5 32.50 -12.51 -5.85
N GLY A 6 32.85 -11.84 -6.96
CA GLY A 6 34.04 -11.00 -7.17
C GLY A 6 35.41 -11.69 -7.28
N THR A 7 35.48 -13.03 -7.36
CA THR A 7 36.74 -13.74 -7.64
C THR A 7 36.88 -14.22 -9.09
N VAL A 8 35.79 -14.29 -9.85
CA VAL A 8 35.79 -14.76 -11.25
C VAL A 8 34.68 -14.05 -12.04
N ASP A 9 35.02 -13.47 -13.19
CA ASP A 9 34.03 -12.91 -14.12
C ASP A 9 33.25 -14.07 -14.79
N PRO A 10 31.94 -14.21 -14.53
CA PRO A 10 31.18 -15.34 -15.04
C PRO A 10 31.00 -15.33 -16.57
N CYS A 11 31.28 -14.20 -17.23
CA CYS A 11 31.15 -14.01 -18.68
C CYS A 11 32.42 -14.32 -19.49
N SER A 12 33.57 -14.57 -18.85
CA SER A 12 34.87 -14.78 -19.54
C SER A 12 35.33 -16.24 -19.62
N LEU A 13 34.56 -17.18 -19.04
CA LEU A 13 34.94 -18.59 -18.92
C LEU A 13 34.47 -19.43 -20.11
N ASN A 14 35.13 -19.35 -21.26
CA ASN A 14 34.78 -20.16 -22.45
C ASN A 14 35.42 -21.57 -22.47
N ASP A 15 36.40 -21.86 -21.62
CA ASP A 15 37.17 -23.11 -21.67
C ASP A 15 36.78 -24.11 -20.56
N SER A 16 36.57 -25.37 -20.94
CA SER A 16 36.09 -26.44 -20.04
C SER A 16 37.12 -26.83 -18.98
N SER A 17 38.40 -26.82 -19.32
CA SER A 17 39.50 -27.21 -18.44
C SER A 17 39.74 -26.22 -17.29
N SER A 18 39.45 -24.94 -17.55
CA SER A 18 39.52 -23.86 -16.55
C SER A 18 38.38 -23.94 -15.54
N ARG A 19 37.19 -24.40 -15.98
CA ARG A 19 36.01 -24.58 -15.12
C ARG A 19 36.21 -25.71 -14.11
N GLU A 20 36.80 -26.83 -14.52
CA GLU A 20 37.07 -27.97 -13.62
C GLU A 20 38.07 -27.62 -12.51
N LYS A 21 39.10 -26.82 -12.82
CA LYS A 21 40.04 -26.31 -11.80
C LYS A 21 39.34 -25.41 -10.78
N LEU A 22 38.43 -24.54 -11.23
CA LEU A 22 37.66 -23.66 -10.35
C LEU A 22 36.67 -24.41 -9.45
N VAL A 23 36.15 -25.57 -9.89
CA VAL A 23 35.35 -26.48 -9.05
C VAL A 23 36.25 -27.20 -8.04
N LYS A 24 37.41 -27.71 -8.46
CA LYS A 24 38.36 -28.40 -7.58
C LYS A 24 38.95 -27.48 -6.50
N ASP A 25 39.18 -26.21 -6.84
CA ASP A 25 39.67 -25.17 -5.92
C ASP A 25 38.58 -24.64 -4.99
N GLY A 26 37.34 -25.15 -5.07
CA GLY A 26 36.21 -24.72 -4.24
C GLY A 26 35.74 -23.28 -4.49
N LYS A 27 36.18 -22.66 -5.60
CA LYS A 27 35.81 -21.28 -5.98
C LYS A 27 34.44 -21.19 -6.63
N CYS A 28 33.97 -22.30 -7.19
CA CYS A 28 32.67 -22.40 -7.85
C CYS A 28 31.96 -23.72 -7.49
N ALA A 29 30.63 -23.69 -7.47
CA ALA A 29 29.82 -24.86 -7.16
C ALA A 29 29.94 -25.93 -8.27
N PRO A 30 29.90 -27.25 -7.93
CA PRO A 30 30.00 -28.36 -8.89
C PRO A 30 28.75 -28.56 -9.75
N TYR A 31 27.72 -27.71 -9.57
CA TYR A 31 26.49 -27.74 -10.35
C TYR A 31 26.36 -26.46 -11.19
N TYR A 32 25.82 -26.60 -12.40
CA TYR A 32 25.46 -25.48 -13.26
C TYR A 32 23.94 -25.34 -13.28
N LEU A 33 23.45 -24.10 -13.15
CA LEU A 33 22.07 -23.74 -13.40
C LEU A 33 22.07 -22.83 -14.62
N GLU A 34 21.18 -23.09 -15.56
CA GLU A 34 20.91 -22.20 -16.69
C GLU A 34 20.38 -20.87 -16.15
N SER A 35 20.80 -19.74 -16.72
CA SER A 35 20.51 -18.39 -16.19
C SER A 35 20.29 -17.38 -17.30
N GLU A 36 19.33 -16.49 -17.13
CA GLU A 36 19.06 -15.35 -18.02
C GLU A 36 19.62 -14.05 -17.43
N ASP A 37 19.92 -13.11 -18.31
CA ASP A 37 20.39 -11.77 -17.96
C ASP A 37 19.22 -10.81 -17.74
N ILE A 38 19.09 -10.30 -16.51
CA ILE A 38 18.13 -9.26 -16.17
C ILE A 38 18.88 -8.14 -15.43
N LEU A 39 18.91 -6.94 -16.01
CA LEU A 39 19.55 -5.74 -15.41
C LEU A 39 20.99 -5.99 -14.93
N HIS A 40 21.84 -6.56 -15.80
CA HIS A 40 23.24 -6.89 -15.49
C HIS A 40 23.45 -7.86 -14.32
N ARG A 41 22.42 -8.63 -13.93
CA ARG A 41 22.54 -9.76 -13.01
C ARG A 41 22.15 -11.06 -13.71
N CYS A 42 22.95 -12.12 -13.51
CA CYS A 42 22.62 -13.47 -13.94
C CYS A 42 21.66 -14.10 -12.92
N ILE A 43 20.41 -14.33 -13.30
CA ILE A 43 19.42 -15.01 -12.44
C ILE A 43 19.16 -16.40 -13.01
N PRO A 44 19.29 -17.48 -12.22
CA PRO A 44 19.01 -18.83 -12.70
C PRO A 44 17.56 -19.00 -13.18
N THR A 45 17.35 -19.60 -14.35
CA THR A 45 16.03 -19.83 -14.99
C THR A 45 15.13 -20.73 -14.17
N VAL A 46 15.70 -21.50 -13.24
CA VAL A 46 14.97 -22.32 -12.25
C VAL A 46 13.99 -21.48 -11.41
N PHE A 47 14.22 -20.17 -11.29
CA PHE A 47 13.36 -19.28 -10.51
C PHE A 47 12.19 -18.67 -11.30
N GLY A 48 12.07 -18.95 -12.61
CA GLY A 48 10.93 -18.54 -13.45
C GLY A 48 10.02 -19.72 -13.77
N SER A 49 8.76 -19.69 -13.31
CA SER A 49 7.66 -20.67 -13.57
C SER A 49 7.89 -22.18 -13.30
N SER A 50 9.12 -22.69 -13.35
CA SER A 50 9.48 -24.11 -13.28
C SER A 50 9.53 -24.68 -11.86
N ILE A 51 9.39 -23.86 -10.82
CA ILE A 51 9.30 -24.37 -9.43
C ILE A 51 8.01 -25.19 -9.24
N LYS A 52 6.93 -24.86 -9.95
CA LYS A 52 5.70 -25.67 -9.92
C LYS A 52 5.91 -27.07 -10.50
N GLU A 53 6.86 -27.27 -11.42
CA GLU A 53 7.20 -28.59 -11.95
C GLU A 53 8.19 -29.33 -11.04
N ILE A 54 9.21 -28.63 -10.51
CA ILE A 54 10.24 -29.24 -9.64
C ILE A 54 9.67 -29.69 -8.28
N VAL A 55 8.64 -29.03 -7.77
CA VAL A 55 7.97 -29.39 -6.51
C VAL A 55 6.92 -30.49 -6.72
N ASN A 56 6.32 -30.59 -7.90
CA ASN A 56 5.27 -31.58 -8.19
C ASN A 56 5.79 -32.88 -8.77
N ASP A 57 6.97 -32.92 -9.39
CA ASP A 57 7.51 -34.16 -9.92
C ASP A 57 8.39 -34.86 -8.85
N LYS A 58 7.79 -35.89 -8.26
CA LYS A 58 8.37 -37.09 -7.63
C LYS A 58 9.65 -36.90 -6.82
N ASN A 59 9.53 -37.25 -5.54
CA ASN A 59 10.48 -37.78 -4.53
C ASN A 59 11.94 -38.20 -4.85
N GLU A 60 12.60 -37.71 -5.90
CA GLU A 60 14.03 -37.98 -6.14
C GLU A 60 14.89 -36.85 -5.56
N PRO A 61 15.92 -37.16 -4.76
CA PRO A 61 16.90 -36.17 -4.35
C PRO A 61 17.65 -35.69 -5.60
N ILE A 62 17.82 -34.37 -5.75
CA ILE A 62 18.72 -33.83 -6.77
C ILE A 62 20.13 -34.23 -6.37
N THR A 63 20.63 -35.33 -6.92
CA THR A 63 21.96 -35.87 -6.68
C THR A 63 22.95 -35.20 -7.63
N ASN A 64 23.95 -34.52 -7.07
CA ASN A 64 25.19 -34.26 -7.79
C ASN A 64 26.35 -34.69 -6.89
N ASN A 65 27.12 -35.68 -7.36
CA ASN A 65 28.35 -36.19 -6.77
C ASN A 65 28.31 -36.44 -5.25
N ASN A 66 27.48 -37.40 -4.83
CA ASN A 66 27.46 -38.01 -3.49
C ASN A 66 27.24 -37.05 -2.29
N LYS A 67 26.64 -35.87 -2.48
CA LYS A 67 26.10 -35.07 -1.37
C LYS A 67 24.62 -34.77 -1.60
N ASN A 68 23.79 -35.26 -0.68
CA ASN A 68 22.36 -34.98 -0.63
C ASN A 68 22.15 -33.51 -0.25
N ILE A 69 21.63 -32.71 -1.18
CA ILE A 69 21.19 -31.34 -0.88
C ILE A 69 19.82 -31.44 -0.21
N THR A 70 19.72 -30.98 1.04
CA THR A 70 18.47 -31.00 1.80
C THR A 70 17.41 -30.15 1.10
N LYS A 71 16.35 -30.80 0.58
CA LYS A 71 15.24 -30.18 -0.16
C LYS A 71 14.57 -29.01 0.58
N ASP A 72 14.52 -29.08 1.91
CA ASP A 72 13.87 -28.07 2.77
C ASP A 72 14.52 -26.67 2.66
N GLY A 73 15.85 -26.59 2.54
CA GLY A 73 16.55 -25.31 2.39
C GLY A 73 16.38 -24.68 1.00
N LEU A 74 16.34 -25.52 -0.02
CA LEU A 74 16.14 -25.11 -1.41
C LEU A 74 14.68 -24.72 -1.68
N GLU A 75 13.72 -25.40 -1.07
CA GLU A 75 12.30 -25.07 -1.14
C GLU A 75 12.00 -23.73 -0.43
N LYS A 76 12.58 -23.50 0.75
CA LYS A 76 12.41 -22.23 1.48
C LYS A 76 13.07 -21.05 0.75
N GLY A 77 14.28 -21.24 0.24
CA GLY A 77 14.98 -20.20 -0.52
C GLY A 77 14.32 -19.87 -1.86
N SER A 78 13.84 -20.88 -2.57
CA SER A 78 13.20 -20.70 -3.89
C SER A 78 11.84 -20.02 -3.81
N LYS A 79 11.04 -20.29 -2.77
CA LYS A 79 9.77 -19.56 -2.53
C LYS A 79 9.99 -18.06 -2.32
N VAL A 80 11.03 -17.67 -1.57
CA VAL A 80 11.35 -16.26 -1.31
C VAL A 80 11.82 -15.56 -2.58
N VAL A 81 12.69 -16.20 -3.37
CA VAL A 81 13.20 -15.62 -4.63
C VAL A 81 12.09 -15.52 -5.67
N GLN A 82 11.23 -16.54 -5.80
CA GLN A 82 10.10 -16.52 -6.73
C GLN A 82 9.09 -15.43 -6.36
N ALA A 83 8.79 -15.25 -5.07
CA ALA A 83 7.93 -14.16 -4.60
C ALA A 83 8.51 -12.77 -4.91
N LEU A 84 9.84 -12.59 -4.81
CA LEU A 84 10.51 -11.33 -5.16
C LEU A 84 10.47 -11.06 -6.66
N ILE A 85 10.68 -12.08 -7.50
CA ILE A 85 10.59 -11.95 -8.97
C ILE A 85 9.17 -11.67 -9.41
N ASP A 86 8.18 -12.36 -8.84
CA ASP A 86 6.77 -12.12 -9.12
C ASP A 86 6.36 -10.70 -8.71
N LEU A 87 6.81 -10.21 -7.55
CA LEU A 87 6.57 -8.83 -7.10
C LEU A 87 7.22 -7.80 -8.04
N GLN A 88 8.44 -8.06 -8.50
CA GLN A 88 9.14 -7.19 -9.45
C GLN A 88 8.42 -7.17 -10.81
N ASN A 89 7.99 -8.34 -11.30
CA ASN A 89 7.23 -8.45 -12.54
C ASN A 89 5.87 -7.75 -12.45
N VAL A 90 5.18 -7.86 -11.31
CA VAL A 90 3.96 -7.08 -11.04
C VAL A 90 4.27 -5.59 -11.03
N GLY A 91 5.36 -5.16 -10.38
CA GLY A 91 5.78 -3.77 -10.35
C GLY A 91 6.07 -3.19 -11.75
N LEU A 92 6.79 -3.94 -12.59
CA LEU A 92 7.09 -3.53 -13.97
C LEU A 92 5.82 -3.49 -14.83
N LYS A 93 4.92 -4.48 -14.70
CA LYS A 93 3.62 -4.48 -15.37
C LYS A 93 2.77 -3.27 -14.95
N VAL A 94 2.77 -2.88 -13.68
CA VAL A 94 2.06 -1.68 -13.21
C VAL A 94 2.66 -0.40 -13.80
N LEU A 95 3.98 -0.29 -13.90
CA LEU A 95 4.62 0.88 -14.52
C LEU A 95 4.33 0.96 -16.02
N GLU A 96 4.31 -0.18 -16.71
CA GLU A 96 3.93 -0.29 -18.12
C GLU A 96 2.45 0.09 -18.31
N ASP A 97 1.55 -0.41 -17.45
CA ASP A 97 0.12 -0.07 -17.46
C ASP A 97 -0.14 1.41 -17.20
N VAL A 98 0.58 2.02 -16.25
CA VAL A 98 0.52 3.46 -15.96
C VAL A 98 1.08 4.27 -17.11
N GLY A 99 2.21 3.85 -17.70
CA GLY A 99 2.83 4.49 -18.85
C GLY A 99 1.93 4.47 -20.09
N ASN A 100 1.21 3.38 -20.32
CA ASN A 100 0.25 3.27 -21.42
C ASN A 100 -1.06 4.03 -21.14
N SER A 101 -1.51 4.05 -19.88
CA SER A 101 -2.82 4.61 -19.49
C SER A 101 -2.77 6.04 -18.95
N TRP A 102 -1.62 6.72 -19.00
CA TRP A 102 -1.45 8.05 -18.38
C TRP A 102 -2.48 9.09 -18.86
N TRP A 103 -2.86 9.06 -20.15
CA TRP A 103 -3.89 9.95 -20.69
C TRP A 103 -5.29 9.62 -20.15
N LEU A 104 -5.62 8.33 -19.97
CA LEU A 104 -6.88 7.90 -19.36
C LEU A 104 -6.94 8.28 -17.88
N ILE A 105 -5.81 8.19 -17.17
CA ILE A 105 -5.69 8.64 -15.78
C ILE A 105 -5.92 10.16 -15.69
N LEU A 106 -5.28 10.93 -16.58
CA LEU A 106 -5.45 12.39 -16.64
C LEU A 106 -6.90 12.77 -17.00
N ALA A 107 -7.51 12.06 -17.96
CA ALA A 107 -8.91 12.24 -18.33
C ALA A 107 -9.85 11.91 -17.16
N GLY A 108 -9.57 10.84 -16.40
CA GLY A 108 -10.29 10.47 -15.19
C GLY A 108 -10.26 11.56 -14.12
N PHE A 109 -9.08 12.15 -13.88
CA PHE A 109 -8.95 13.31 -12.99
C PHE A 109 -9.75 14.52 -13.48
N GLY A 110 -9.73 14.80 -14.78
CA GLY A 110 -10.52 15.86 -15.39
C GLY A 110 -12.02 15.66 -15.21
N ILE A 111 -12.53 14.47 -15.50
CA ILE A 111 -13.95 14.12 -15.33
C ILE A 111 -14.35 14.22 -13.86
N ALA A 112 -13.53 13.70 -12.93
CA ALA A 112 -13.77 13.78 -11.50
C ALA A 112 -13.81 15.23 -10.98
N LEU A 113 -12.95 16.10 -11.49
CA LEU A 113 -12.94 17.53 -11.15
C LEU A 113 -14.24 18.20 -11.62
N VAL A 114 -14.65 17.96 -12.87
CA VAL A 114 -15.90 18.50 -13.41
C VAL A 114 -17.11 17.96 -12.66
N ALA A 115 -17.15 16.67 -12.37
CA ALA A 115 -18.22 16.03 -11.60
C ALA A 115 -18.30 16.61 -10.17
N SER A 116 -17.17 16.86 -9.53
CA SER A 116 -17.09 17.48 -8.20
C SER A 116 -17.57 18.93 -8.22
N PHE A 117 -17.19 19.71 -9.24
CA PHE A 117 -17.69 21.07 -9.42
C PHE A 117 -19.20 21.08 -9.64
N LEU A 118 -19.71 20.20 -10.50
CA LEU A 118 -21.14 20.03 -10.76
C LEU A 118 -21.88 19.63 -9.47
N TYR A 119 -21.33 18.72 -8.68
CA TYR A 119 -21.88 18.32 -7.39
C TYR A 119 -22.03 19.51 -6.43
N ILE A 120 -20.99 20.35 -6.31
CA ILE A 120 -21.03 21.55 -5.45
C ILE A 120 -22.13 22.53 -5.92
N VAL A 121 -22.29 22.70 -7.24
CA VAL A 121 -23.34 23.54 -7.82
C VAL A 121 -24.73 22.97 -7.55
N VAL A 122 -24.94 21.65 -7.76
CA VAL A 122 -26.22 20.96 -7.51
C VAL A 122 -26.61 21.03 -6.04
N MET A 123 -25.64 20.88 -5.13
CA MET A 123 -25.85 21.00 -3.68
C MET A 123 -26.47 22.33 -3.29
N ARG A 124 -26.20 23.42 -4.01
CA ARG A 124 -26.78 24.73 -3.72
C ARG A 124 -28.32 24.75 -3.83
N TRP A 125 -28.87 24.05 -4.83
CA TRP A 125 -30.29 24.12 -5.15
C TRP A 125 -31.08 23.01 -4.45
N ILE A 126 -30.45 21.86 -4.19
CA ILE A 126 -31.13 20.62 -3.83
C ILE A 126 -30.56 19.97 -2.54
N ALA A 127 -29.69 20.66 -1.77
CA ALA A 127 -29.07 20.10 -0.54
C ALA A 127 -30.05 19.38 0.40
N GLY A 128 -31.23 19.96 0.64
CA GLY A 128 -32.24 19.34 1.49
C GLY A 128 -32.75 18.01 0.94
N LEU A 129 -33.20 17.99 -0.33
CA LEU A 129 -33.66 16.77 -0.98
C LEU A 129 -32.55 15.73 -1.07
N MET A 130 -31.31 16.14 -1.32
CA MET A 130 -30.17 15.23 -1.40
C MET A 130 -29.89 14.52 -0.07
N VAL A 131 -29.91 15.25 1.05
CA VAL A 131 -29.71 14.65 2.38
C VAL A 131 -30.82 13.67 2.69
N TRP A 132 -32.08 14.02 2.41
CA TRP A 132 -33.20 13.09 2.62
C TRP A 132 -33.13 11.87 1.69
N LEU A 133 -32.84 12.06 0.41
CA LEU A 133 -32.73 10.97 -0.57
C LEU A 133 -31.62 9.99 -0.17
N THR A 134 -30.42 10.49 0.16
CA THR A 134 -29.30 9.64 0.62
C THR A 134 -29.63 8.94 1.95
N THR A 135 -30.27 9.62 2.89
CA THR A 135 -30.74 9.03 4.15
C THR A 135 -31.72 7.88 3.89
N TYR A 136 -32.74 8.10 3.06
CA TYR A 136 -33.69 7.06 2.70
C TYR A 136 -33.04 5.92 1.92
N ALA A 137 -32.12 6.22 1.00
CA ALA A 137 -31.39 5.21 0.23
C ALA A 137 -30.60 4.26 1.14
N VAL A 138 -29.85 4.81 2.12
CA VAL A 138 -29.11 4.00 3.10
C VAL A 138 -30.05 3.15 3.95
N LEU A 139 -31.17 3.72 4.43
CA LEU A 139 -32.17 2.96 5.19
C LEU A 139 -32.79 1.83 4.35
N THR A 140 -33.13 2.08 3.09
CA THR A 140 -33.70 1.06 2.20
C THR A 140 -32.69 -0.03 1.86
N LEU A 141 -31.42 0.32 1.65
CA LEU A 141 -30.36 -0.64 1.34
C LEU A 141 -30.03 -1.53 2.53
N LEU A 142 -29.97 -0.95 3.74
CA LEU A 142 -29.81 -1.74 4.97
C LEU A 142 -31.05 -2.59 5.28
N GLY A 143 -32.25 -2.05 5.10
CA GLY A 143 -33.50 -2.79 5.26
C GLY A 143 -33.59 -3.97 4.27
N TYR A 144 -33.20 -3.76 3.01
CA TYR A 144 -33.09 -4.82 2.02
C TYR A 144 -32.02 -5.84 2.39
N GLY A 145 -30.87 -5.40 2.90
CA GLY A 145 -29.81 -6.27 3.41
C GLY A 145 -30.30 -7.19 4.54
N VAL A 146 -31.04 -6.65 5.51
CA VAL A 146 -31.66 -7.44 6.60
C VAL A 146 -32.66 -8.43 6.02
N TYR A 147 -33.53 -7.99 5.11
CA TYR A 147 -34.51 -8.86 4.46
C TYR A 147 -33.83 -10.01 3.70
N TYR A 148 -32.83 -9.70 2.87
CA TYR A 148 -32.09 -10.68 2.09
C TYR A 148 -31.38 -11.70 3.00
N CYS A 149 -30.66 -11.23 4.02
CA CYS A 149 -30.00 -12.10 4.99
C CYS A 149 -31.00 -12.99 5.74
N TYR A 150 -32.17 -12.45 6.10
CA TYR A 150 -33.24 -13.22 6.74
C TYR A 150 -33.83 -14.28 5.80
N THR A 151 -34.07 -13.95 4.53
CA THR A 151 -34.56 -14.93 3.54
C THR A 151 -33.57 -16.07 3.33
N LYS A 152 -32.27 -15.75 3.26
CA LYS A 152 -31.22 -16.77 3.14
C LYS A 152 -31.09 -17.62 4.39
N TYR A 153 -31.14 -17.01 5.57
CA TYR A 153 -31.20 -17.75 6.82
C TYR A 153 -32.35 -18.75 6.84
N LYS A 154 -33.55 -18.33 6.43
CA LYS A 154 -34.74 -19.18 6.42
C LYS A 154 -34.62 -20.33 5.40
N GLU A 155 -34.11 -20.06 4.21
CA GLU A 155 -33.85 -21.09 3.18
C GLU A 155 -32.88 -22.17 3.69
N LEU A 156 -31.81 -21.77 4.38
CA LEU A 156 -30.84 -22.69 4.99
C LEU A 156 -31.39 -23.42 6.24
N ASP A 157 -32.29 -22.78 6.98
CA ASP A 157 -32.99 -23.39 8.12
C ASP A 157 -33.96 -24.49 7.66
N ASP A 158 -34.75 -24.20 6.63
CA ASP A 158 -35.72 -25.12 6.03
C ASP A 158 -35.03 -26.31 5.33
N ALA A 159 -33.80 -26.13 4.82
CA ALA A 159 -32.99 -27.18 4.22
C ALA A 159 -32.31 -28.12 5.25
N GLY A 160 -32.34 -27.78 6.55
CA GLY A 160 -31.76 -28.62 7.61
C GLY A 160 -30.22 -28.68 7.64
N GLU A 161 -29.53 -27.79 6.93
CA GLU A 161 -28.06 -27.75 6.91
C GLU A 161 -27.51 -27.04 8.17
N SER A 162 -26.94 -27.84 9.08
CA SER A 162 -26.24 -27.34 10.26
C SER A 162 -24.72 -27.44 10.09
N SER A 163 -24.13 -26.44 9.45
CA SER A 163 -22.69 -26.21 9.45
C SER A 163 -22.30 -25.26 10.59
N ASP A 164 -21.29 -25.65 11.37
CA ASP A 164 -20.74 -24.84 12.45
C ASP A 164 -19.91 -23.67 11.91
N PHE A 165 -19.81 -22.59 12.70
CA PHE A 165 -19.02 -21.42 12.35
C PHE A 165 -17.52 -21.76 12.43
N VAL A 166 -16.86 -21.89 11.27
CA VAL A 166 -15.41 -22.11 11.16
C VAL A 166 -14.75 -20.86 10.59
N PHE A 167 -13.66 -20.39 11.20
CA PHE A 167 -12.85 -19.29 10.70
C PHE A 167 -11.89 -19.81 9.63
N THR A 168 -12.20 -19.59 8.36
CA THR A 168 -11.36 -19.93 7.20
C THR A 168 -11.27 -18.72 6.27
N ALA A 169 -10.24 -18.62 5.43
CA ALA A 169 -10.12 -17.54 4.45
C ALA A 169 -11.04 -17.74 3.22
N ASP A 170 -11.72 -18.89 3.12
CA ASP A 170 -12.61 -19.22 2.01
C ASP A 170 -14.01 -18.59 2.17
N LEU A 171 -14.32 -17.65 1.27
CA LEU A 171 -15.60 -16.93 1.25
C LEU A 171 -16.81 -17.84 0.99
N SER A 172 -16.62 -19.00 0.34
CA SER A 172 -17.69 -19.99 0.07
C SER A 172 -18.23 -20.61 1.36
N VAL A 173 -17.37 -20.87 2.34
CA VAL A 173 -17.76 -21.51 3.61
C VAL A 173 -18.69 -20.61 4.42
N TYR A 174 -18.52 -19.29 4.35
CA TYR A 174 -19.42 -18.33 4.99
C TYR A 174 -20.78 -18.21 4.31
N LYS A 175 -20.86 -18.52 3.01
CA LYS A 175 -22.09 -18.43 2.21
C LYS A 175 -23.07 -19.56 2.55
N ASP A 176 -22.55 -20.73 2.91
CA ASP A 176 -23.36 -21.93 3.15
C ASP A 176 -23.63 -22.16 4.66
N SER A 177 -23.16 -21.24 5.52
CA SER A 177 -23.30 -21.36 6.97
C SER A 177 -24.58 -20.71 7.50
N LYS A 178 -25.51 -21.48 8.07
CA LYS A 178 -26.74 -20.92 8.68
C LYS A 178 -26.46 -19.90 9.80
N LYS A 179 -25.46 -20.19 10.66
CA LYS A 179 -25.11 -19.34 11.82
C LYS A 179 -24.55 -17.97 11.41
N THR A 180 -23.87 -17.87 10.26
CA THR A 180 -23.30 -16.60 9.75
C THR A 180 -24.42 -15.68 9.27
N TRP A 181 -25.39 -16.19 8.53
CA TRP A 181 -26.55 -15.42 8.07
C TRP A 181 -27.43 -14.92 9.22
N LEU A 182 -27.61 -15.73 10.27
CA LEU A 182 -28.29 -15.29 11.49
C LEU A 182 -27.51 -14.16 12.17
N ALA A 183 -26.19 -14.32 12.34
CA ALA A 183 -25.35 -13.29 12.95
C ALA A 183 -25.38 -11.97 12.15
N PHE A 184 -25.26 -12.03 10.82
CA PHE A 184 -25.36 -10.85 9.96
C PHE A 184 -26.73 -10.18 10.04
N THR A 185 -27.82 -10.96 10.10
CA THR A 185 -29.18 -10.41 10.24
C THR A 185 -29.34 -9.64 11.55
N ILE A 186 -28.83 -10.18 12.68
CA ILE A 186 -28.86 -9.50 13.98
C ILE A 186 -28.01 -8.22 13.94
N ILE A 187 -26.76 -8.31 13.45
CA ILE A 187 -25.84 -7.18 13.39
C ILE A 187 -26.44 -6.05 12.53
N LEU A 188 -26.86 -6.35 11.29
CA LEU A 188 -27.48 -5.37 10.40
C LEU A 188 -28.78 -4.81 10.97
N GLY A 189 -29.59 -5.64 11.64
CA GLY A 189 -30.80 -5.20 12.32
C GLY A 189 -30.55 -4.21 13.46
N VAL A 190 -29.54 -4.47 14.30
CA VAL A 190 -29.12 -3.54 15.37
C VAL A 190 -28.59 -2.24 14.79
N PHE A 191 -27.75 -2.30 13.74
CA PHE A 191 -27.27 -1.10 13.05
C PHE A 191 -28.42 -0.29 12.44
N LEU A 192 -29.38 -0.94 11.78
CA LEU A 192 -30.57 -0.28 11.22
C LEU A 192 -31.38 0.40 12.33
N LEU A 193 -31.61 -0.28 13.45
CA LEU A 193 -32.35 0.26 14.59
C LEU A 193 -31.65 1.48 15.21
N ILE A 194 -30.34 1.41 15.43
CA ILE A 194 -29.55 2.54 15.92
C ILE A 194 -29.63 3.72 14.95
N LEU A 195 -29.47 3.48 13.65
CA LEU A 195 -29.57 4.54 12.63
C LEU A 195 -30.95 5.18 12.61
N ILE A 196 -32.03 4.40 12.69
CA ILE A 196 -33.39 4.94 12.76
C ILE A 196 -33.57 5.79 14.02
N LEU A 197 -33.13 5.31 15.19
CA LEU A 197 -33.21 6.07 16.45
C LEU A 197 -32.43 7.39 16.36
N LEU A 198 -31.21 7.37 15.80
CA LEU A 198 -30.41 8.56 15.57
C LEU A 198 -31.12 9.53 14.61
N LEU A 199 -31.67 9.06 13.50
CA LEU A 199 -32.37 9.91 12.54
C LEU A 199 -33.63 10.56 13.13
N LEU A 200 -34.39 9.82 13.95
CA LEU A 200 -35.56 10.36 14.65
C LEU A 200 -35.14 11.42 15.69
N ALA A 201 -34.12 11.14 16.50
CA ALA A 201 -33.63 12.05 17.53
C ALA A 201 -32.97 13.32 16.94
N LEU A 202 -32.24 13.17 15.84
CA LEU A 202 -31.50 14.26 15.20
C LEU A 202 -32.30 14.99 14.11
N ARG A 203 -33.57 14.64 13.83
CA ARG A 203 -34.37 15.26 12.76
C ARG A 203 -34.36 16.79 12.78
N LYS A 204 -34.50 17.40 13.96
CA LYS A 204 -34.42 18.87 14.12
C LYS A 204 -33.02 19.41 13.84
N ARG A 205 -31.97 18.70 14.27
CA ARG A 205 -30.57 19.08 14.01
C ARG A 205 -30.19 18.94 12.53
N ILE A 206 -30.72 17.92 11.83
CA ILE A 206 -30.49 17.72 10.40
C ILE A 206 -31.02 18.91 9.59
N GLN A 207 -32.19 19.47 9.95
CA GLN A 207 -32.72 20.67 9.28
C GLN A 207 -31.81 21.89 9.44
N ILE A 208 -31.25 22.08 10.64
CA ILE A 208 -30.26 23.15 10.90
C ILE A 208 -28.99 22.90 10.07
N ALA A 209 -28.51 21.66 10.05
CA ALA A 209 -27.32 21.29 9.27
C ALA A 209 -27.55 21.51 7.76
N VAL A 210 -28.73 21.19 7.22
CA VAL A 210 -29.09 21.47 5.82
C VAL A 210 -29.06 22.97 5.53
N ALA A 211 -29.57 23.80 6.44
CA ALA A 211 -29.50 25.25 6.31
C ALA A 211 -28.05 25.76 6.33
N LEU A 212 -27.20 25.21 7.22
CA LEU A 212 -25.76 25.53 7.28
C LEU A 212 -25.03 25.13 5.99
N ILE A 213 -25.29 23.94 5.45
CA ILE A 213 -24.71 23.48 4.18
C ILE A 213 -25.13 24.40 3.04
N LYS A 214 -26.40 24.84 3.01
CA LYS A 214 -26.91 25.75 2.00
C LYS A 214 -26.18 27.10 2.04
N GLU A 215 -26.01 27.70 3.21
CA GLU A 215 -25.26 28.95 3.36
C GLU A 215 -23.75 28.77 3.10
N GLY A 216 -23.16 27.64 3.50
CA GLY A 216 -21.77 27.29 3.18
C GLY A 216 -21.53 27.20 1.67
N SER A 217 -22.45 26.56 0.92
CA SER A 217 -22.37 26.49 -0.54
C SER A 217 -22.45 27.87 -1.20
N ARG A 218 -23.22 28.80 -0.60
CA ARG A 218 -23.33 30.19 -1.06
C ARG A 218 -22.02 30.95 -0.81
N ALA A 219 -21.36 30.71 0.31
CA ALA A 219 -20.04 31.28 0.61
C ALA A 219 -18.99 30.81 -0.40
N ILE A 220 -18.90 29.50 -0.64
CA ILE A 220 -17.95 28.90 -1.62
C ILE A 220 -18.17 29.50 -3.01
N SER A 221 -19.42 29.67 -3.44
CA SER A 221 -19.72 30.28 -4.75
C SER A 221 -19.36 31.76 -4.85
N SER A 222 -19.35 32.49 -3.74
CA SER A 222 -18.94 33.91 -3.72
C SER A 222 -17.42 34.08 -3.69
N MET A 223 -16.70 33.07 -3.18
CA MET A 223 -15.25 33.05 -3.07
C MET A 223 -14.69 31.94 -3.96
N LEU A 224 -14.85 32.04 -5.29
CA LEU A 224 -14.54 30.95 -6.23
C LEU A 224 -13.13 30.36 -6.07
N PHE A 225 -12.15 31.16 -5.65
CA PHE A 225 -10.77 30.70 -5.37
C PHE A 225 -10.66 29.67 -4.23
N THR A 226 -11.65 29.55 -3.33
CA THR A 226 -11.69 28.47 -2.33
C THR A 226 -11.83 27.09 -2.97
N LEU A 227 -12.38 27.02 -4.19
CA LEU A 227 -12.53 25.76 -4.92
C LEU A 227 -11.22 25.27 -5.53
N LEU A 228 -10.31 26.20 -5.86
CA LEU A 228 -8.95 25.88 -6.33
C LEU A 228 -7.96 25.67 -5.17
N PHE A 229 -8.35 26.08 -3.95
CA PHE A 229 -7.50 25.94 -2.77
C PHE A 229 -6.98 24.51 -2.52
N PRO A 230 -7.77 23.43 -2.68
CA PRO A 230 -7.28 22.05 -2.48
C PRO A 230 -6.04 21.67 -3.30
N ILE A 231 -5.77 22.36 -4.42
CA ILE A 231 -4.58 22.15 -5.24
C ILE A 231 -3.30 22.52 -4.45
N ILE A 232 -3.36 23.54 -3.60
CA ILE A 232 -2.20 24.01 -2.84
C ILE A 232 -1.76 22.97 -1.78
N PRO A 233 -2.64 22.48 -0.86
CA PRO A 233 -2.29 21.38 0.02
C PRO A 233 -1.87 20.11 -0.72
N TRP A 234 -2.48 19.81 -1.87
CA TRP A 234 -2.09 18.65 -2.67
C TRP A 234 -0.64 18.76 -3.20
N LEU A 235 -0.26 19.93 -3.74
CA LEU A 235 1.12 20.19 -4.15
C LEU A 235 2.09 20.11 -2.97
N LEU A 236 1.73 20.67 -1.82
CA LEU A 236 2.55 20.60 -0.60
C LEU A 236 2.70 19.14 -0.11
N GLN A 237 1.63 18.34 -0.17
CA GLN A 237 1.68 16.91 0.17
C GLN A 237 2.59 16.13 -0.78
N LEU A 238 2.56 16.42 -2.08
CA LEU A 238 3.50 15.84 -3.04
C LEU A 238 4.95 16.19 -2.72
N ILE A 239 5.23 17.46 -2.38
CA ILE A 239 6.58 17.89 -1.98
C ILE A 239 7.03 17.10 -0.74
N VAL A 240 6.19 17.00 0.29
CA VAL A 240 6.48 16.22 1.51
C VAL A 240 6.69 14.74 1.19
N PHE A 241 5.91 14.16 0.28
CA PHE A 241 6.06 12.77 -0.15
C PHE A 241 7.37 12.54 -0.92
N THR A 242 7.73 13.42 -1.86
CA THR A 242 9.00 13.33 -2.58
C THR A 242 10.20 13.45 -1.65
N TRP A 243 10.14 14.35 -0.66
CA TRP A 243 11.15 14.47 0.38
C TRP A 243 11.26 13.18 1.21
N PHE A 244 10.12 12.60 1.62
CA PHE A 244 10.08 11.33 2.36
C PHE A 244 10.71 10.19 1.58
N VAL A 245 10.38 10.03 0.28
CA VAL A 245 10.97 8.98 -0.56
C VAL A 245 12.48 9.20 -0.72
N ALA A 246 12.91 10.44 -1.02
CA ALA A 246 14.31 10.76 -1.22
C ALA A 246 15.15 10.42 0.03
N VAL A 247 14.75 10.93 1.20
CA VAL A 247 15.47 10.67 2.46
C VAL A 247 15.37 9.20 2.86
N GLY A 248 14.23 8.53 2.61
CA GLY A 248 14.06 7.10 2.85
C GLY A 248 15.05 6.25 2.04
N VAL A 249 15.24 6.56 0.75
CA VAL A 249 16.24 5.89 -0.10
C VAL A 249 17.65 6.11 0.46
N TYR A 250 18.02 7.36 0.76
CA TYR A 250 19.34 7.64 1.35
C TYR A 250 19.57 6.86 2.65
N LEU A 251 18.56 6.77 3.52
CA LEU A 251 18.66 6.10 4.80
C LEU A 251 18.83 4.58 4.68
N VAL A 252 18.16 3.95 3.71
CA VAL A 252 18.34 2.51 3.43
C VAL A 252 19.71 2.24 2.81
N THR A 253 20.26 3.16 2.01
CA THR A 253 21.57 2.98 1.35
C THR A 253 22.78 3.26 2.24
N THR A 254 22.60 3.84 3.43
CA THR A 254 23.72 4.27 4.31
C THR A 254 24.30 3.13 5.16
N GLY A 255 23.67 1.95 5.20
CA GLY A 255 24.17 0.82 5.99
C GLY A 255 25.39 0.15 5.34
N ASP A 256 26.54 0.19 6.01
CA ASP A 256 27.73 -0.55 5.58
C ASP A 256 27.58 -2.05 5.88
N PRO A 257 27.84 -2.96 4.92
CA PRO A 257 27.74 -4.41 5.17
C PRO A 257 28.89 -4.90 6.08
N GLU A 258 28.54 -5.58 7.19
CA GLU A 258 29.51 -6.26 8.05
C GLU A 258 29.64 -7.74 7.67
N PHE A 259 30.88 -8.17 7.45
CA PHE A 259 31.23 -9.56 7.14
C PHE A 259 32.00 -10.18 8.31
N GLN A 260 31.65 -11.42 8.66
CA GLN A 260 32.33 -12.19 9.70
C GLN A 260 33.00 -13.43 9.11
N LEU A 261 34.10 -13.86 9.75
CA LEU A 261 34.85 -15.03 9.34
C LEU A 261 34.16 -16.33 9.79
N LYS A 262 33.93 -17.24 8.83
CA LYS A 262 33.49 -18.61 9.11
C LYS A 262 34.69 -19.50 9.41
N LYS A 263 34.91 -19.88 10.67
CA LYS A 263 35.89 -20.91 11.07
C LYS A 263 35.14 -22.20 11.44
N ASN A 264 35.21 -23.19 10.55
CA ASN A 264 34.52 -24.49 10.61
C ASN A 264 32.98 -24.45 10.48
N GLU A 265 32.38 -25.61 10.18
CA GLU A 265 31.00 -25.76 9.68
C GLU A 265 29.89 -25.19 10.60
N SER A 266 30.20 -24.83 11.85
CA SER A 266 29.18 -24.46 12.85
C SER A 266 29.50 -23.22 13.71
N ALA A 267 30.64 -22.55 13.52
CA ALA A 267 31.04 -21.40 14.36
C ALA A 267 31.44 -20.18 13.53
N VAL A 268 30.62 -19.12 13.64
CA VAL A 268 30.97 -17.78 13.14
C VAL A 268 31.75 -17.08 14.25
N THR A 269 32.94 -16.57 13.92
CA THR A 269 33.79 -15.86 14.89
C THR A 269 33.49 -14.36 14.82
N ASP A 270 33.52 -13.64 15.94
CA ASP A 270 33.20 -12.20 16.02
C ASP A 270 34.25 -11.27 15.37
N THR A 271 35.13 -11.82 14.55
CA THR A 271 36.18 -11.10 13.83
C THR A 271 35.61 -10.54 12.53
N LEU A 272 35.51 -9.20 12.46
CA LEU A 272 35.13 -8.47 11.26
C LEU A 272 36.21 -8.64 10.18
N CYS A 273 35.84 -9.17 9.03
CA CYS A 273 36.72 -9.24 7.87
C CYS A 273 36.30 -8.21 6.81
N LYS A 274 37.27 -7.64 6.10
CA LYS A 274 37.01 -6.88 4.88
C LYS A 274 37.07 -7.86 3.72
N TYR A 275 36.16 -7.70 2.76
CA TYR A 275 35.98 -8.60 1.59
C TYR A 275 37.25 -8.87 0.75
N GLN A 276 38.34 -8.15 0.99
CA GLN A 276 39.61 -8.24 0.26
C GLN A 276 40.51 -9.43 0.68
N ASP A 277 40.25 -10.14 1.78
CA ASP A 277 41.17 -11.19 2.24
C ASP A 277 40.97 -12.52 1.47
N GLN A 278 41.95 -12.82 0.61
CA GLN A 278 41.87 -13.87 -0.42
C GLN A 278 41.85 -15.32 0.11
N ASN A 279 41.98 -15.56 1.43
CA ASN A 279 42.15 -16.90 1.98
C ASN A 279 41.07 -17.38 2.96
N GLU A 280 40.07 -16.56 3.31
CA GLU A 280 39.06 -16.95 4.30
C GLU A 280 37.61 -16.76 3.78
N THR A 281 36.67 -17.60 4.23
CA THR A 281 35.26 -17.53 3.84
C THR A 281 34.52 -16.52 4.70
N CYS A 282 34.59 -15.26 4.32
CA CYS A 282 33.74 -14.19 4.86
C CYS A 282 32.27 -14.42 4.50
N VAL A 283 31.40 -14.43 5.51
CA VAL A 283 29.94 -14.49 5.35
C VAL A 283 29.32 -13.17 5.75
N PHE A 284 28.33 -12.70 4.98
CA PHE A 284 27.54 -11.54 5.35
C PHE A 284 26.67 -11.87 6.57
N VAL A 285 26.69 -11.01 7.58
CA VAL A 285 25.91 -11.23 8.81
C VAL A 285 24.85 -10.17 9.00
N LYS A 286 25.23 -8.88 8.95
CA LYS A 286 24.32 -7.75 9.20
C LYS A 286 24.87 -6.47 8.61
N PHE A 287 24.03 -5.44 8.53
CA PHE A 287 24.48 -4.07 8.23
C PHE A 287 24.87 -3.36 9.52
N SER A 288 25.96 -2.58 9.48
CA SER A 288 26.45 -1.81 10.62
C SER A 288 25.42 -0.77 11.05
N GLY A 289 25.23 -0.64 12.37
CA GLY A 289 24.31 0.37 12.93
C GLY A 289 22.82 0.05 12.75
N GLU A 290 22.43 -1.20 12.51
CA GLU A 290 21.04 -1.66 12.29
C GLU A 290 20.03 -1.03 13.27
N VAL A 291 20.33 -1.01 14.58
CA VAL A 291 19.44 -0.43 15.60
C VAL A 291 19.32 1.09 15.47
N THR A 292 20.41 1.77 15.12
CA THR A 292 20.43 3.23 14.93
C THR A 292 19.69 3.59 13.64
N ILE A 293 19.96 2.90 12.53
CA ILE A 293 19.28 3.10 11.25
C ILE A 293 17.78 2.85 11.42
N PHE A 294 17.38 1.78 12.11
CA PHE A 294 15.98 1.51 12.43
C PHE A 294 15.33 2.63 13.24
N ARG A 295 16.01 3.17 14.27
CA ARG A 295 15.51 4.32 15.05
C ARG A 295 15.35 5.57 14.17
N LEU A 296 16.27 5.83 13.26
CA LEU A 296 16.16 6.92 12.29
C LEU A 296 14.98 6.69 11.33
N GLN A 297 14.74 5.46 10.86
CA GLN A 297 13.60 5.14 9.99
C GLN A 297 12.27 5.41 10.69
N VAL A 298 12.14 5.02 11.96
CA VAL A 298 10.94 5.30 12.77
C VAL A 298 10.75 6.80 12.98
N TYR A 299 11.82 7.53 13.30
CA TYR A 299 11.75 9.00 13.45
C TYR A 299 11.38 9.69 12.15
N HIS A 300 11.94 9.23 11.03
CA HIS A 300 11.63 9.74 9.69
C HIS A 300 10.16 9.49 9.31
N LEU A 301 9.64 8.29 9.60
CA LEU A 301 8.22 7.96 9.40
C LEU A 301 7.31 8.84 10.26
N PHE A 302 7.67 9.07 11.52
CA PHE A 302 6.96 9.99 12.40
C PHE A 302 6.98 11.43 11.85
N GLY A 303 8.14 11.91 11.39
CA GLY A 303 8.28 13.22 10.77
C GLY A 303 7.42 13.39 9.53
N TRP A 304 7.29 12.34 8.71
CA TRP A 304 6.39 12.35 7.55
C TRP A 304 4.92 12.48 7.94
N PHE A 305 4.44 11.66 8.89
CA PHE A 305 3.08 11.78 9.39
C PHE A 305 2.82 13.15 10.00
N TRP A 306 3.81 13.70 10.72
CA TRP A 306 3.71 15.04 11.29
C TRP A 306 3.55 16.11 10.20
N LEU A 307 4.41 16.10 9.19
CA LEU A 307 4.35 17.07 8.08
C LEU A 307 3.06 16.94 7.26
N LEU A 308 2.59 15.71 7.01
CA LEU A 308 1.31 15.49 6.34
C LEU A 308 0.14 16.10 7.12
N ASN A 309 0.07 15.82 8.43
CA ASN A 309 -0.96 16.39 9.30
C ASN A 309 -0.84 17.92 9.41
N PHE A 310 0.38 18.44 9.44
CA PHE A 310 0.63 19.89 9.42
C PHE A 310 0.08 20.54 8.15
N VAL A 311 0.32 19.96 6.96
CA VAL A 311 -0.22 20.48 5.70
C VAL A 311 -1.75 20.42 5.68
N ILE A 312 -2.35 19.34 6.22
CA ILE A 312 -3.80 19.23 6.34
C ILE A 312 -4.35 20.33 7.27
N ALA A 313 -3.74 20.50 8.45
CA ALA A 313 -4.16 21.51 9.43
C ALA A 313 -4.01 22.93 8.88
N LEU A 314 -2.91 23.23 8.18
CA LEU A 314 -2.72 24.49 7.46
C LEU A 314 -3.86 24.73 6.47
N GLY A 315 -4.24 23.72 5.70
CA GLY A 315 -5.39 23.76 4.79
C GLY A 315 -6.69 24.15 5.49
N GLN A 316 -6.99 23.51 6.63
CA GLN A 316 -8.19 23.79 7.43
C GLN A 316 -8.18 25.22 8.00
N CYS A 317 -7.04 25.68 8.54
CA CYS A 317 -6.91 27.03 9.10
C CYS A 317 -7.13 28.13 8.04
N VAL A 318 -6.59 27.95 6.84
CA VAL A 318 -6.73 28.92 5.75
C VAL A 318 -8.18 29.01 5.25
N LEU A 319 -8.84 27.86 5.09
CA LEU A 319 -10.26 27.81 4.74
C LEU A 319 -11.11 28.44 5.86
N ALA A 320 -10.87 28.08 7.11
CA ALA A 320 -11.58 28.67 8.26
C ALA A 320 -11.43 30.20 8.31
N GLY A 321 -10.22 30.73 8.10
CA GLY A 321 -9.98 32.17 8.04
C GLY A 321 -10.68 32.86 6.86
N SER A 322 -10.76 32.19 5.70
CA SER A 322 -11.48 32.71 4.53
C SER A 322 -12.99 32.76 4.77
N PHE A 323 -13.59 31.70 5.32
CA PHE A 323 -15.02 31.66 5.65
C PHE A 323 -15.39 32.60 6.80
N ALA A 324 -14.51 32.78 7.79
CA ALA A 324 -14.71 33.77 8.84
C ALA A 324 -14.76 35.19 8.25
N SER A 325 -13.87 35.50 7.31
CA SER A 325 -13.87 36.80 6.62
C SER A 325 -15.14 37.01 5.78
N TYR A 326 -15.71 35.95 5.20
CA TYR A 326 -17.02 36.01 4.52
C TYR A 326 -18.19 36.20 5.48
N TYR A 327 -18.20 35.46 6.58
CA TYR A 327 -19.33 35.40 7.52
C TYR A 327 -19.53 36.73 8.24
N TRP A 328 -18.44 37.41 8.61
CA TRP A 328 -18.46 38.69 9.33
C TRP A 328 -18.50 39.93 8.43
N ALA A 329 -18.51 39.77 7.11
CA ALA A 329 -18.67 40.87 6.16
C ALA A 329 -20.15 41.30 6.10
N TRP A 330 -20.45 42.53 6.53
CA TRP A 330 -21.79 43.08 6.49
C TRP A 330 -22.20 43.46 5.07
N ASP A 331 -21.31 44.12 4.32
CA ASP A 331 -21.49 44.33 2.88
C ASP A 331 -20.57 43.39 2.08
N LYS A 332 -21.18 42.37 1.48
CA LYS A 332 -20.49 41.34 0.70
C LYS A 332 -19.76 41.89 -0.53
N LYS A 333 -20.12 43.07 -1.03
CA LYS A 333 -19.49 43.64 -2.23
C LYS A 333 -18.25 44.48 -1.91
N THR A 334 -18.21 45.13 -0.74
CA THR A 334 -17.13 46.04 -0.35
C THR A 334 -16.19 45.46 0.70
N ASP A 335 -16.68 44.62 1.62
CA ASP A 335 -15.89 44.17 2.78
C ASP A 335 -15.11 42.87 2.51
N ILE A 336 -15.37 42.20 1.38
CA ILE A 336 -14.66 40.98 1.00
C ILE A 336 -13.38 41.35 0.23
N PRO A 337 -12.17 41.00 0.72
CA PRO A 337 -10.95 41.25 -0.03
C PRO A 337 -10.97 40.48 -1.36
N THR A 338 -10.38 41.04 -2.42
CA THR A 338 -10.40 40.46 -3.78
C THR A 338 -9.84 39.03 -3.84
N PHE A 339 -8.91 38.67 -2.94
CA PHE A 339 -8.38 37.32 -2.78
C PHE A 339 -8.42 36.86 -1.31
N PRO A 340 -9.58 36.41 -0.80
CA PRO A 340 -9.75 36.09 0.62
C PRO A 340 -8.92 34.89 1.06
N VAL A 341 -8.71 33.92 0.16
CA VAL A 341 -7.90 32.71 0.42
C VAL A 341 -6.43 33.05 0.60
N MET A 342 -5.85 33.88 -0.29
CA MET A 342 -4.44 34.26 -0.22
C MET A 342 -4.16 35.12 1.02
N ALA A 343 -5.07 36.05 1.34
CA ALA A 343 -4.97 36.85 2.56
C ALA A 343 -5.06 35.99 3.83
N SER A 344 -5.91 34.95 3.86
CA SER A 344 -5.96 33.99 4.96
C SER A 344 -4.73 33.09 5.03
N PHE A 345 -4.17 32.70 3.88
CA PHE A 345 -2.93 31.93 3.80
C PHE A 345 -1.77 32.67 4.45
N MET A 346 -1.54 33.93 4.06
CA MET A 346 -0.50 34.77 4.69
C MET A 346 -0.74 35.00 6.18
N ARG A 347 -2.00 35.16 6.62
CA ARG A 347 -2.35 35.30 8.04
C ARG A 347 -2.13 34.01 8.85
N THR A 348 -2.15 32.85 8.20
CA THR A 348 -1.93 31.55 8.86
C THR A 348 -0.44 31.21 8.92
N LEU A 349 0.35 31.73 7.97
CA LEU A 349 1.81 31.61 7.99
C LEU A 349 2.49 32.58 8.97
N ARG A 350 1.89 33.75 9.20
CA ARG A 350 2.33 34.72 10.21
C ARG A 350 1.86 34.29 11.60
#